data_AF-R0GPT9-F1
#
_entry.id   AF-R0GPT9-F1
#
_cell.length_a   1.000
_cell.length_b   1.000
_cell.length_c   1.000
_cell.angle_alpha   90.00
_cell.angle_beta   90.00
_cell.angle_gamma   90.00
#
_symmetry.space_group_name_H-M   'P 1'
#
loop_
_entity.id
_entity.type
_entity.pdbx_description
1 polymer ?
#
loop_
_entity_poly.entity_id
_entity_poly.type
_entity_poly.pdbx_seq_one_letter_code
_entity_poly.pdbx_strand_id
1 'polypeptide(L)' 'VAEKVAEGELDYGFAIARHHAETDEAMGFCLSTIIFYLLFFSQIPLPDLGIKKILIVDWDIHHGNGTQKNWNDILAYL' A
#
# COMPACT_ATOMS: atom_id res chain seq x y z
N VAL A 1 6.96 5.66 -7.92
CA VAL A 1 6.97 4.48 -8.83
C VAL A 1 5.57 3.93 -9.05
N ALA A 2 4.78 3.69 -8.00
CA ALA A 2 3.42 3.18 -8.14
C ALA A 2 2.51 4.06 -9.00
N GLU A 3 2.55 5.39 -8.82
CA GLU A 3 1.81 6.36 -9.65
C GLU A 3 2.15 6.21 -11.14
N LYS A 4 3.43 6.27 -11.50
CA LYS A 4 3.90 6.07 -12.89
C LYS A 4 3.49 4.72 -13.50
N VAL A 5 3.41 3.67 -12.69
CA VAL A 5 2.91 2.35 -13.14
C VAL A 5 1.39 2.40 -13.33
N ALA A 6 0.65 3.02 -12.41
CA ALA A 6 -0.80 3.16 -12.49
C ALA A 6 -1.24 4.04 -13.68
N GLU A 7 -0.45 5.05 -14.04
CA GLU A 7 -0.68 5.93 -15.20
C GLU A 7 -0.26 5.30 -16.53
N GLY A 8 0.42 4.14 -16.51
CA GLY A 8 0.90 3.45 -17.71
C GLY A 8 2.20 4.02 -18.30
N GLU A 9 2.90 4.89 -17.57
CA GLU A 9 4.23 5.37 -17.99
C GLU A 9 5.32 4.30 -17.86
N LEU A 10 5.12 3.33 -16.97
CA LEU A 10 6.03 2.21 -16.71
C LEU A 10 5.25 0.89 -16.67
N ASP A 11 5.82 -0.17 -17.24
CA ASP A 11 5.21 -1.50 -17.19
C ASP A 11 5.29 -2.12 -15.78
N TYR A 12 6.37 -1.85 -15.05
CA TYR A 12 6.67 -2.45 -13.74
C TYR A 12 7.38 -1.47 -12.80
N GLY A 13 7.25 -1.71 -11.49
CA GLY A 13 7.90 -0.92 -10.46
C GLY A 13 8.39 -1.79 -9.30
N PHE A 14 9.55 -1.44 -8.75
CA PHE A 14 10.07 -2.04 -7.52
C PHE A 14 10.50 -0.93 -6.56
N ALA A 15 10.17 -1.08 -5.28
CA ALA A 15 10.55 -0.15 -4.23
C ALA A 15 11.33 -0.90 -3.16
N ILE A 16 12.55 -0.44 -2.88
CA ILE A 16 13.35 -0.94 -1.76
C ILE A 16 13.00 -0.11 -0.53
N ALA A 17 12.13 -0.63 0.33
CA ALA A 17 11.69 0.07 1.53
C ALA A 17 11.30 -0.92 2.65
N ARG A 18 10.95 -0.43 3.84
CA ARG A 18 10.61 -1.22 5.04
C ARG A 18 9.09 -1.22 5.33
N HIS A 19 8.52 -2.28 5.91
CA HIS A 19 7.05 -2.50 5.89
C HIS A 19 6.36 -2.89 7.22
N HIS A 20 7.02 -2.86 8.37
CA HIS A 20 6.45 -3.41 9.61
C HIS A 20 5.59 -2.46 10.45
N ALA A 21 5.66 -1.14 10.27
CA ALA A 21 4.95 -0.21 11.16
C ALA A 21 3.43 -0.36 11.05
N GLU A 22 2.70 -0.15 12.14
CA GLU A 22 1.25 0.06 12.13
C GLU A 22 0.92 1.56 11.98
N THR A 23 -0.37 1.89 11.86
CA THR A 23 -0.89 3.25 11.65
C THR A 23 -0.56 4.18 12.82
N ASP A 24 -0.49 3.63 14.03
CA ASP A 24 -0.29 4.32 15.30
C ASP A 24 0.96 3.86 16.07
N GLU A 25 1.76 2.95 15.50
CA GLU A 25 2.94 2.38 16.18
C GLU A 25 4.11 2.11 15.22
N ALA A 26 5.28 2.65 15.59
CA ALA A 26 6.55 2.28 14.96
C ALA A 26 7.05 0.94 15.53
N MET A 27 7.30 -0.04 14.67
CA MET A 27 7.79 -1.36 15.07
C MET A 27 8.73 -1.96 14.03
N GLY A 28 9.60 -2.90 14.43
CA GLY A 28 10.49 -3.62 13.52
C GLY A 28 11.39 -2.70 12.66
N PHE A 29 11.92 -1.62 13.24
CA PHE A 29 12.74 -0.60 12.53
C PHE A 29 11.99 0.19 11.43
N CYS A 30 10.65 0.22 11.48
CA CYS A 30 9.81 0.94 10.54
C CYS A 30 9.07 2.08 11.24
N LEU A 31 9.06 3.28 10.63
CA LEU A 31 8.33 4.45 11.13
C LEU A 31 6.92 4.57 10.51
N SER A 32 6.71 3.98 9.34
CA SER A 32 5.42 3.93 8.63
C SER A 32 5.38 2.72 7.68
N THR A 33 4.18 2.19 7.41
CA THR A 33 3.98 1.10 6.44
C THR A 33 3.92 1.67 5.01
N ILE A 34 4.68 1.10 4.08
CA ILE A 34 4.62 1.48 2.65
C ILE A 34 3.22 1.25 2.08
N ILE A 35 2.56 0.16 2.46
CA ILE A 35 1.25 -0.22 1.91
C ILE A 35 0.17 0.80 2.32
N PHE A 36 0.22 1.31 3.56
CA PHE A 36 -0.66 2.38 3.99
C PHE A 36 -0.46 3.65 3.15
N TYR A 37 0.80 4.03 2.90
CA TYR A 37 1.08 5.20 2.06
C TYR A 37 0.60 5.01 0.61
N LEU A 38 0.78 3.82 0.05
CA LEU A 38 0.32 3.48 -1.30
C LEU A 38 -1.20 3.49 -1.46
N LEU A 39 -1.96 3.19 -0.41
CA LEU A 39 -3.43 3.12 -0.49
C LEU A 39 -4.12 4.40 -0.02
N PHE A 40 -3.55 5.08 0.98
CA PHE A 40 -4.21 6.19 1.68
C PHE A 40 -3.61 7.57 1.35
N PHE A 41 -2.30 7.63 1.09
CA PHE A 41 -1.60 8.88 0.77
C PHE A 41 -1.17 9.00 -0.69
N SER A 42 -1.31 7.92 -1.46
CA SER A 42 -1.15 8.02 -2.89
C SER A 42 -2.27 8.93 -3.40
N GLN A 43 -1.91 10.06 -3.98
CA GLN A 43 -2.86 10.91 -4.70
C GLN A 43 -3.33 10.27 -6.01
N ILE A 44 -3.11 8.96 -6.18
CA ILE A 44 -3.43 8.22 -7.38
C ILE A 44 -4.95 8.15 -7.47
N PRO A 45 -5.57 8.83 -8.46
CA PRO A 45 -7.01 8.81 -8.60
C PRO A 45 -7.40 7.52 -9.32
N LEU A 46 -7.32 6.40 -8.60
CA LEU A 46 -7.59 5.05 -9.13
C LEU A 46 -8.90 4.99 -9.94
N PRO A 47 -10.02 5.62 -9.51
CA PRO A 47 -11.24 5.66 -10.32
C PRO A 47 -11.07 6.39 -11.66
N ASP A 48 -10.34 7.50 -11.69
CA ASP A 48 -10.09 8.29 -12.90
C ASP A 48 -9.14 7.55 -13.86
N LEU A 49 -8.26 6.71 -13.30
CA LEU A 49 -7.41 5.77 -14.05
C LEU A 49 -8.16 4.49 -14.46
N GLY A 50 -9.45 4.36 -14.14
CA GLY A 50 -10.26 3.17 -14.45
C GLY A 50 -9.91 1.92 -13.64
N ILE A 51 -9.07 2.03 -12.62
CA ILE A 51 -8.64 0.95 -11.73
C ILE A 51 -9.73 0.71 -10.68
N LYS A 52 -10.42 -0.42 -10.80
CA LYS A 52 -11.57 -0.77 -9.93
C LYS A 52 -11.22 -1.75 -8.81
N LYS A 53 -10.11 -2.45 -8.93
CA LYS A 53 -9.70 -3.54 -8.03
C LYS A 53 -8.18 -3.54 -7.89
N ILE A 54 -7.71 -3.71 -6.66
CA ILE A 54 -6.31 -3.89 -6.33
C ILE A 54 -6.15 -5.24 -5.65
N LEU A 55 -5.09 -5.97 -6.01
CA LEU A 55 -4.64 -7.17 -5.32
C LEU A 55 -3.36 -6.85 -4.57
N ILE A 56 -3.29 -7.22 -3.30
CA ILE A 56 -2.08 -7.14 -2.48
C ILE A 56 -1.65 -8.57 -2.18
N VAL A 57 -0.39 -8.88 -2.47
CA VAL A 57 0.25 -10.14 -2.12
C VAL A 57 1.39 -9.83 -1.17
N ASP A 58 1.27 -10.31 0.06
CA ASP A 58 2.33 -10.25 1.07
C ASP A 58 2.93 -11.64 1.20
N TRP A 59 4.15 -11.82 0.71
CA TRP A 59 4.87 -13.08 0.76
C TRP A 59 5.87 -13.13 1.91
N ASP A 60 5.93 -12.10 2.76
CA ASP A 60 6.84 -12.11 3.91
C ASP A 60 6.50 -13.30 4.80
N ILE A 61 7.52 -13.85 5.46
CA ILE A 61 7.33 -15.01 6.33
C ILE A 61 6.48 -14.66 7.56
N HIS A 62 6.48 -13.39 7.96
CA HIS A 62 5.65 -12.89 9.04
C HIS A 62 4.32 -12.40 8.50
N HIS A 63 3.28 -12.53 9.32
CA HIS A 63 1.98 -11.99 8.98
C HIS A 63 2.03 -10.46 8.89
N GLY A 64 1.57 -9.90 7.77
CA GLY A 64 1.39 -8.46 7.57
C GLY A 64 0.15 -7.89 8.28
N ASN A 65 0.12 -7.94 9.61
CA ASN A 65 -0.96 -7.41 10.45
C ASN A 65 -1.31 -5.94 10.14
N GLY A 66 -0.29 -5.10 9.93
CA GLY A 66 -0.49 -3.69 9.55
C GLY A 66 -1.22 -3.55 8.21
N THR A 67 -0.85 -4.34 7.19
CA THR A 67 -1.55 -4.36 5.89
C THR A 67 -3.01 -4.77 6.06
N GLN A 68 -3.27 -5.81 6.85
CA GLN A 68 -4.63 -6.32 7.07
C GLN A 68 -5.52 -5.30 7.80
N LYS A 69 -5.02 -4.70 8.89
CA LYS A 69 -5.73 -3.67 9.66
C LYS A 69 -6.10 -2.49 8.75
N ASN A 70 -5.12 -1.95 8.04
CA ASN A 70 -5.32 -0.82 7.14
C ASN A 70 -6.30 -1.13 5.99
N TRP A 71 -6.29 -2.35 5.43
CA TRP A 71 -7.23 -2.74 4.38
C TRP A 71 -8.69 -2.78 4.87
N ASN A 72 -8.90 -3.33 6.06
CA ASN A 72 -10.24 -3.36 6.67
C ASN A 72 -10.76 -1.96 6.97
N ASP A 73 -9.90 -1.07 7.44
CA ASP A 73 -10.25 0.32 7.69
C ASP A 73 -10.64 1.02 6.38
N ILE A 74 -9.88 0.84 5.29
CA ILE A 74 -10.23 1.39 3.96
C ILE A 74 -11.61 0.93 3.50
N LEU A 75 -11.91 -0.36 3.62
CA LEU A 75 -13.24 -0.90 3.26
C LEU A 75 -14.37 -0.35 4.14
N ALA A 76 -14.07 0.11 5.36
CA ALA A 76 -15.05 0.73 6.24
C ALA A 76 -15.32 2.21 5.88
N TYR A 77 -14.42 2.87 5.14
CA TYR A 77 -14.54 4.26 4.68
C TYR A 77 -15.06 4.40 3.23
N LEU A 78 -15.27 3.29 2.52
CA LEU A 78 -15.89 3.20 1.18
C LEU A 78 -17.33 2.68 1.28
#